data_AF-A0A8S1HTN5-F1
#
_entry.id   AF-A0A8S1HTN5-F1
#
_cell.length_a   1.000
_cell.length_b   1.000
_cell.length_c   1.000
_cell.angle_alpha   90.00
_cell.angle_beta   90.00
_cell.angle_gamma   90.00
#
_symmetry.space_group_name_H-M   'P 1'
#
loop_
_entity.id
_entity.type
_entity.pdbx_description
1 polymer ?
#
loop_
_entity_poly.entity_id
_entity_poly.type
_entity_poly.pdbx_seq_one_letter_code
_entity_poly.pdbx_strand_id
1 'polypeptide(L)'
;MEARRAKKSRAKGLEADEFFGLDPFRTRRDSFRFITNSPKTKLIPSWPRARRRAMHNGRLQSFVKRLHRPSSTDHIFICSKYTGRLFVAEPEDVNKIVDAYHKVPDKYAMFESMFIQLFVVEEVEFAVYFGLENLTEAQLRLDQRFRTHVGKFQRFMNGIMDMLSKGPENADEIVDILRIVGRNHGNVRSMSFTAEKWLIFKNDLLALLCKDASEKICSTWSKLISFIISEIKDGYLEHVRHARSSSCPQIAALRIFRASRRSRKKSESVTRI
;
A
#
# COMPACT_ATOMS: atom_id res chain seq x y z
N MET A 1 46.98 20.06 34.32
CA MET A 1 47.35 18.82 33.57
C MET A 1 46.46 17.72 34.12
N GLU A 2 45.54 17.07 33.43
CA GLU A 2 45.24 16.94 32.00
C GLU A 2 43.72 16.97 31.79
N ALA A 3 43.28 17.89 30.95
CA ALA A 3 41.99 17.82 30.27
C ALA A 3 42.26 17.28 28.87
N ARG A 4 41.75 16.08 28.53
CA ARG A 4 41.54 15.63 27.14
C ARG A 4 40.93 14.22 27.11
N ARG A 5 39.60 14.14 27.07
CA ARG A 5 38.84 13.18 26.22
C ARG A 5 37.35 13.51 26.27
N ALA A 6 37.00 14.58 25.57
CA ALA A 6 35.64 14.85 25.10
C ALA A 6 35.73 15.12 23.60
N LYS A 7 35.14 14.23 22.77
CA LYS A 7 34.51 14.52 21.46
C LYS A 7 34.19 13.22 20.68
N LYS A 8 33.00 13.24 20.05
CA LYS A 8 32.30 12.22 19.23
C LYS A 8 31.62 11.12 20.07
N SER A 9 30.29 10.99 20.11
CA SER A 9 29.30 11.17 19.06
C SER A 9 28.03 11.88 19.55
N ARG A 10 27.81 13.11 19.12
CA ARG A 10 26.52 13.80 19.18
C ARG A 10 26.20 14.22 17.75
N ALA A 11 25.49 13.36 17.02
CA ALA A 11 24.81 13.67 15.77
C ALA A 11 23.96 12.46 15.35
N LYS A 12 22.66 12.53 15.67
CA LYS A 12 21.49 11.93 14.97
C LYS A 12 20.27 11.99 15.90
N GLY A 13 19.92 13.20 16.29
CA GLY A 13 18.54 13.60 16.54
C GLY A 13 18.24 14.68 15.50
N LEU A 14 16.99 14.72 15.02
CA LEU A 14 16.44 15.55 13.91
C LEU A 14 16.41 14.82 12.56
N GLU A 15 15.41 13.92 12.37
CA GLU A 15 14.81 13.56 11.06
C GLU A 15 13.61 12.58 11.21
N ALA A 16 12.88 12.58 12.34
CA ALA A 16 11.68 11.74 12.50
C ALA A 16 10.36 12.54 12.36
N ASP A 17 10.40 13.85 12.60
CA ASP A 17 9.20 14.68 12.71
C ASP A 17 8.69 15.23 11.37
N GLU A 18 9.51 15.25 10.31
CA GLU A 18 9.11 15.72 8.98
C GLU A 18 8.65 14.61 8.02
N PHE A 19 8.79 13.33 8.40
CA PHE A 19 8.57 12.21 7.45
C PHE A 19 7.09 11.81 7.25
N PHE A 20 6.16 12.39 8.01
CA PHE A 20 4.72 12.13 7.90
C PHE A 20 3.86 13.40 7.79
N GLY A 21 4.45 14.53 7.39
CA GLY A 21 3.78 15.84 7.26
C GLY A 21 2.71 15.97 6.16
N LEU A 22 2.22 14.87 5.59
CA LEU A 22 1.08 14.89 4.68
C LEU A 22 -0.07 14.12 5.31
N ASP A 23 -0.89 14.87 6.03
CA ASP A 23 -2.28 14.52 6.23
C ASP A 23 -2.88 14.20 4.84
N PRO A 24 -3.41 12.98 4.59
CA PRO A 24 -4.04 12.67 3.31
C PRO A 24 -5.21 13.60 2.98
N PHE A 25 -5.69 14.41 3.94
CA PHE A 25 -6.72 15.43 3.76
C PHE A 25 -6.19 16.82 3.36
N ARG A 26 -4.88 17.03 3.12
CA ARG A 26 -4.32 18.35 2.77
C ARG A 26 -3.53 18.33 1.45
N THR A 27 -4.19 18.67 0.34
CA THR A 27 -3.55 18.87 -0.98
C THR A 27 -3.16 20.33 -1.22
N ARG A 28 -1.90 20.59 -1.60
CA ARG A 28 -1.52 21.79 -2.36
C ARG A 28 -0.57 21.46 -3.50
N ARG A 29 -0.90 22.06 -4.65
CA ARG A 29 -0.15 22.13 -5.89
C ARG A 29 1.21 22.80 -5.65
N ASP A 30 2.29 22.24 -6.20
CA ASP A 30 3.07 22.88 -7.27
C ASP A 30 4.39 22.13 -7.58
N SER A 31 4.44 21.61 -8.81
CA SER A 31 5.52 21.73 -9.81
C SER A 31 6.99 21.79 -9.34
N PHE A 32 7.74 20.69 -9.55
CA PHE A 32 9.21 20.71 -9.65
C PHE A 32 9.67 20.51 -11.10
N ARG A 33 10.51 21.43 -11.61
CA ARG A 33 11.31 21.26 -12.84
C ARG A 33 12.67 20.65 -12.48
N PHE A 34 13.09 19.61 -13.20
CA PHE A 34 14.44 19.05 -13.16
C PHE A 34 15.29 19.55 -14.33
N ILE A 35 16.56 19.83 -14.06
CA ILE A 35 17.62 19.99 -15.07
C ILE A 35 18.50 18.73 -15.01
N THR A 36 18.68 18.09 -16.16
CA THR A 36 19.47 16.86 -16.37
C THR A 36 20.90 17.17 -16.78
N ASN A 37 21.86 16.31 -16.43
CA ASN A 37 23.06 16.09 -17.24
C ASN A 37 23.52 14.63 -17.13
N SER A 38 23.89 14.04 -18.26
CA SER A 38 24.33 12.65 -18.44
C SER A 38 25.50 12.63 -19.42
N PRO A 39 26.44 11.68 -19.31
CA PRO A 39 27.19 11.25 -20.49
C PRO A 39 27.12 9.74 -20.78
N LYS A 40 27.29 9.49 -22.08
CA LYS A 40 27.07 8.31 -22.91
C LYS A 40 28.11 7.19 -22.73
N THR A 41 27.68 5.93 -22.90
CA THR A 41 28.49 4.87 -23.55
C THR A 41 27.61 3.87 -24.32
N LYS A 42 28.12 3.41 -25.48
CA LYS A 42 27.56 2.45 -26.46
C LYS A 42 28.09 1.04 -26.10
N LEU A 43 27.40 -0.12 -26.29
CA LEU A 43 27.21 -0.93 -27.52
C LEU A 43 26.48 -2.24 -27.09
N ILE A 44 25.35 -2.62 -27.71
CA ILE A 44 25.11 -3.73 -28.70
C ILE A 44 24.44 -5.00 -28.09
N PRO A 45 23.48 -5.65 -28.80
CA PRO A 45 22.36 -6.37 -28.17
C PRO A 45 22.32 -7.89 -28.46
N SER A 46 21.74 -8.66 -27.55
CA SER A 46 21.23 -10.01 -27.85
C SER A 46 19.90 -10.28 -27.14
N TRP A 47 18.80 -10.36 -27.92
CA TRP A 47 17.52 -10.94 -27.47
C TRP A 47 16.81 -11.55 -28.69
N PRO A 48 16.31 -12.79 -28.56
CA PRO A 48 14.86 -12.97 -28.76
C PRO A 48 14.25 -14.02 -27.81
N ARG A 49 13.98 -13.66 -26.54
CA ARG A 49 13.08 -14.43 -25.64
C ARG A 49 11.97 -13.61 -24.93
N ALA A 50 12.07 -12.27 -24.88
CA ALA A 50 11.13 -11.41 -24.12
C ALA A 50 9.74 -11.23 -24.76
N ARG A 51 9.57 -11.43 -26.06
CA ARG A 51 8.29 -11.14 -26.74
C ARG A 51 7.20 -12.18 -26.53
N ARG A 52 7.53 -13.41 -26.11
CA ARG A 52 6.51 -14.44 -25.85
C ARG A 52 5.83 -14.32 -24.49
N ARG A 53 6.46 -13.71 -23.48
CA ARG A 53 5.88 -13.60 -22.12
C ARG A 53 4.89 -12.43 -21.97
N ALA A 54 5.10 -11.31 -22.67
CA ALA A 54 4.24 -10.14 -22.53
C ALA A 54 2.83 -10.31 -23.11
N MET A 55 2.67 -11.08 -24.19
CA MET A 55 1.35 -11.37 -24.77
C MET A 55 0.55 -12.40 -23.97
N HIS A 56 1.22 -13.24 -23.19
CA HIS A 56 0.56 -14.24 -22.35
C HIS A 56 -0.07 -13.62 -21.09
N ASN A 57 0.55 -12.59 -20.51
CA ASN A 57 0.01 -11.89 -19.32
C ASN A 57 -1.20 -11.02 -19.64
N GLY A 58 -1.23 -10.35 -20.80
CA GLY A 58 -2.39 -9.52 -21.20
C GLY A 58 -3.66 -10.35 -21.44
N ARG A 59 -3.51 -11.52 -22.09
CA ARG A 59 -4.62 -12.45 -22.30
C ARG A 59 -5.10 -13.08 -20.99
N LEU A 60 -4.18 -13.49 -20.10
CA LEU A 60 -4.56 -13.99 -18.77
C LEU A 60 -5.29 -12.93 -17.95
N GLN A 61 -4.84 -11.68 -17.92
CA GLN A 61 -5.55 -10.63 -17.19
C GLN A 61 -6.94 -10.34 -17.78
N SER A 62 -7.08 -10.33 -19.10
CA SER A 62 -8.39 -10.17 -19.74
C SER A 62 -9.31 -11.39 -19.55
N PHE A 63 -8.74 -12.58 -19.33
CA PHE A 63 -9.48 -13.81 -19.04
C PHE A 63 -9.90 -13.87 -17.56
N VAL A 64 -9.02 -13.51 -16.63
CA VAL A 64 -9.32 -13.35 -15.20
C VAL A 64 -10.40 -12.27 -14.99
N LYS A 65 -10.35 -11.16 -15.74
CA LYS A 65 -11.40 -10.12 -15.75
C LYS A 65 -12.76 -10.63 -16.27
N ARG A 66 -12.78 -11.65 -17.13
CA ARG A 66 -14.03 -12.28 -17.61
C ARG A 66 -14.54 -13.35 -16.66
N LEU A 67 -13.65 -14.09 -15.98
CA LEU A 67 -13.99 -15.11 -14.99
C LEU A 67 -14.51 -14.53 -13.68
N HIS A 68 -14.11 -13.30 -13.32
CA HIS A 68 -14.59 -12.59 -12.13
C HIS A 68 -15.66 -11.54 -12.45
N ARG A 69 -16.28 -11.60 -13.62
CA ARG A 69 -17.44 -10.73 -13.87
C ARG A 69 -18.58 -11.30 -13.03
N PRO A 70 -19.02 -10.60 -11.98
CA PRO A 70 -20.08 -11.12 -11.14
C PRO A 70 -21.33 -11.27 -12.01
N SER A 71 -22.11 -12.30 -11.73
CA SER A 71 -23.45 -12.42 -12.30
C SER A 71 -24.22 -11.13 -12.00
N SER A 72 -25.16 -10.72 -12.84
CA SER A 72 -25.89 -9.44 -12.69
C SER A 72 -26.70 -9.31 -11.39
N THR A 73 -26.66 -10.34 -10.54
CA THR A 73 -27.28 -10.45 -9.22
C THR A 73 -26.29 -10.31 -8.06
N ASP A 74 -24.99 -10.21 -8.31
CA ASP A 74 -24.00 -10.12 -7.22
C ASP A 74 -23.94 -8.69 -6.68
N HIS A 75 -24.20 -8.54 -5.39
CA HIS A 75 -24.16 -7.27 -4.67
C HIS A 75 -22.70 -6.77 -4.53
N ILE A 76 -22.18 -6.14 -5.60
CA ILE A 76 -20.85 -5.51 -5.63
C ILE A 76 -20.91 -4.22 -4.82
N PHE A 77 -20.09 -4.12 -3.77
CA PHE A 77 -20.03 -2.93 -2.93
C PHE A 77 -18.84 -2.02 -3.28
N ILE A 78 -17.68 -2.60 -3.63
CA ILE A 78 -16.50 -1.84 -4.08
C ILE A 78 -15.89 -2.54 -5.30
N CYS A 79 -15.56 -1.76 -6.34
CA CYS A 79 -14.79 -2.21 -7.50
C CYS A 79 -13.52 -1.36 -7.64
N SER A 80 -12.35 -1.98 -7.52
CA SER A 80 -11.08 -1.27 -7.69
C SER A 80 -10.82 -0.97 -9.17
N LYS A 81 -10.79 0.32 -9.52
CA LYS A 81 -10.37 0.80 -10.85
C LYS A 81 -8.93 0.44 -11.23
N TYR A 82 -8.08 0.14 -10.25
CA TYR A 82 -6.66 -0.17 -10.48
C TYR A 82 -6.41 -1.66 -10.70
N THR A 83 -6.99 -2.51 -9.84
CA THR A 83 -6.70 -3.95 -9.83
C THR A 83 -7.81 -4.79 -10.45
N GLY A 84 -9.01 -4.22 -10.62
CA GLY A 84 -10.22 -4.93 -11.01
C GLY A 84 -10.75 -5.89 -9.95
N ARG A 85 -10.20 -5.84 -8.72
CA ARG A 85 -10.71 -6.62 -7.58
C ARG A 85 -12.03 -6.05 -7.10
N LEU A 86 -12.84 -6.93 -6.53
CA LEU A 86 -14.18 -6.63 -6.07
C LEU A 86 -14.31 -6.98 -4.59
N PHE A 87 -14.97 -6.12 -3.83
CA PHE A 87 -15.56 -6.46 -2.55
C PHE A 87 -17.06 -6.67 -2.80
N VAL A 88 -17.49 -7.93 -2.68
CA VAL A 88 -18.87 -8.37 -2.92
C VAL A 88 -19.45 -8.83 -1.58
N ALA A 89 -20.54 -8.18 -1.17
CA ALA A 89 -21.22 -8.43 0.09
C ALA A 89 -22.67 -7.92 0.00
N GLU A 90 -23.57 -8.59 0.71
CA GLU A 90 -24.95 -8.13 0.85
C GLU A 90 -24.99 -6.78 1.58
N PRO A 91 -25.84 -5.82 1.16
CA PRO A 91 -25.97 -4.53 1.85
C PRO A 91 -26.27 -4.69 3.35
N GLU A 92 -27.11 -5.67 3.71
CA GLU A 92 -27.43 -5.98 5.11
C GLU A 92 -26.20 -6.44 5.91
N ASP A 93 -25.30 -7.22 5.29
CA ASP A 93 -24.10 -7.71 5.96
C ASP A 93 -23.07 -6.58 6.11
N VAL A 94 -22.99 -5.68 5.13
CA VAL A 94 -22.18 -4.45 5.24
C VAL A 94 -22.68 -3.58 6.39
N ASN A 95 -23.99 -3.34 6.48
CA ASN A 95 -24.58 -2.57 7.58
C ASN A 95 -24.27 -3.20 8.94
N LYS A 96 -24.34 -4.55 9.04
CA LYS A 96 -24.01 -5.25 10.30
C LYS A 96 -22.55 -5.08 10.70
N ILE A 97 -21.58 -5.14 9.77
CA ILE A 97 -20.16 -4.92 10.13
C ILE A 97 -19.89 -3.45 10.49
N VAL A 98 -20.56 -2.50 9.82
CA VAL A 98 -20.51 -1.07 10.15
C VAL A 98 -21.05 -0.82 11.55
N ASP A 99 -22.25 -1.31 11.84
CA ASP A 99 -22.90 -1.16 13.15
C ASP A 99 -22.09 -1.82 14.27
N ALA A 100 -21.58 -3.04 14.03
CA ALA A 100 -20.73 -3.74 14.97
C ALA A 100 -19.45 -2.94 15.28
N TYR A 101 -18.83 -2.35 14.26
CA TYR A 101 -17.66 -1.50 14.43
C TYR A 101 -17.98 -0.23 15.21
N HIS A 102 -19.08 0.46 14.88
CA HIS A 102 -19.46 1.69 15.57
C HIS A 102 -19.79 1.46 17.04
N LYS A 103 -20.39 0.30 17.39
CA LYS A 103 -20.70 -0.12 18.76
C LYS A 103 -19.47 -0.36 19.65
N VAL A 104 -18.27 -0.51 19.08
CA VAL A 104 -17.04 -0.66 19.89
C VAL A 104 -16.77 0.65 20.65
N PRO A 105 -16.80 0.65 22.00
CA PRO A 105 -16.70 1.88 22.79
C PRO A 105 -15.28 2.47 22.75
N ASP A 106 -14.26 1.64 22.93
CA ASP A 106 -12.85 2.06 22.89
C ASP A 106 -12.09 1.34 21.76
N LYS A 107 -12.17 1.94 20.57
CA LYS A 107 -11.47 1.44 19.37
C LYS A 107 -9.95 1.59 19.51
N TYR A 108 -9.47 2.58 20.26
CA TYR A 108 -8.05 2.78 20.47
C TYR A 108 -7.47 1.62 21.28
N ALA A 109 -8.06 1.31 22.44
CA ALA A 109 -7.60 0.20 23.29
C ALA A 109 -7.66 -1.16 22.57
N MET A 110 -8.69 -1.36 21.73
CA MET A 110 -8.80 -2.56 20.89
C MET A 110 -7.62 -2.70 19.93
N PHE A 111 -7.28 -1.64 19.18
CA PHE A 111 -6.14 -1.67 18.25
C PHE A 111 -4.79 -1.62 18.97
N GLU A 112 -4.69 -0.96 20.12
CA GLU A 112 -3.49 -0.96 20.94
C GLU A 112 -3.11 -2.39 21.34
N SER A 113 -4.11 -3.16 21.79
CA SER A 113 -3.94 -4.58 22.15
C SER A 113 -3.53 -5.43 20.94
N MET A 114 -4.10 -5.16 19.75
CA MET A 114 -3.68 -5.79 18.50
C MET A 114 -2.20 -5.57 18.20
N PHE A 115 -1.76 -4.30 18.23
CA PHE A 115 -0.40 -3.96 17.86
C PHE A 115 0.63 -4.42 18.91
N ILE A 116 0.24 -4.52 20.18
CA ILE A 116 1.05 -5.16 21.22
C ILE A 116 1.26 -6.65 20.89
N GLN A 117 0.18 -7.39 20.59
CA GLN A 117 0.27 -8.80 20.20
C GLN A 117 1.20 -8.96 19.00
N LEU A 118 1.05 -8.12 17.97
CA LEU A 118 1.90 -8.13 16.79
C LEU A 118 3.38 -7.83 17.11
N PHE A 119 3.66 -6.81 17.93
CA PHE A 119 5.03 -6.32 18.14
C PHE A 119 5.81 -7.14 19.18
N VAL A 120 5.11 -7.81 20.09
CA VAL A 120 5.72 -8.53 21.21
C VAL A 120 5.69 -10.04 21.01
N VAL A 121 4.64 -10.58 20.37
CA VAL A 121 4.41 -12.03 20.31
C VAL A 121 4.58 -12.56 18.89
N GLU A 122 3.83 -12.03 17.92
CA GLU A 122 3.71 -12.67 16.60
C GLU A 122 4.87 -12.31 15.65
N GLU A 123 5.21 -11.03 15.53
CA GLU A 123 6.17 -10.53 14.53
C GLU A 123 6.99 -9.35 15.08
N VAL A 124 7.98 -9.70 15.91
CA VAL A 124 8.86 -8.74 16.61
C VAL A 124 9.64 -7.85 15.62
N GLU A 125 9.86 -8.29 14.38
CA GLU A 125 10.52 -7.45 13.37
C GLU A 125 9.72 -6.17 13.07
N PHE A 126 8.39 -6.18 13.30
CA PHE A 126 7.62 -4.94 13.21
C PHE A 126 8.12 -3.89 14.20
N ALA A 127 8.37 -4.25 15.46
CA ALA A 127 8.87 -3.34 16.48
C ALA A 127 10.23 -2.72 16.09
N VAL A 128 11.11 -3.51 15.43
CA VAL A 128 12.42 -3.06 14.95
C VAL A 128 12.28 -1.90 13.96
N TYR A 129 11.29 -1.94 13.05
CA TYR A 129 11.10 -0.86 12.08
C TYR A 129 10.68 0.46 12.71
N PHE A 130 10.11 0.43 13.91
CA PHE A 130 9.76 1.61 14.68
C PHE A 130 10.84 1.99 15.72
N GLY A 131 11.89 1.17 15.87
CA GLY A 131 12.91 1.31 16.92
C GLY A 131 12.34 1.11 18.32
N LEU A 132 11.50 0.08 18.48
CA LEU A 132 10.72 -0.24 19.67
C LEU A 132 11.02 -1.65 20.22
N GLU A 133 11.94 -2.39 19.62
CA GLU A 133 12.22 -3.81 19.88
C GLU A 133 12.72 -4.11 21.30
N ASN A 134 13.22 -3.10 22.02
CA ASN A 134 13.73 -3.25 23.38
C ASN A 134 12.73 -2.78 24.47
N LEU A 135 11.49 -2.45 24.08
CA LEU A 135 10.47 -1.97 25.01
C LEU A 135 9.59 -3.12 25.50
N THR A 136 9.28 -3.12 26.79
CA THR A 136 8.23 -3.99 27.35
C THR A 136 6.84 -3.52 26.93
N GLU A 137 5.82 -4.36 27.10
CA GLU A 137 4.43 -3.98 26.82
C GLU A 137 4.02 -2.67 27.54
N ALA A 138 4.33 -2.56 28.83
CA ALA A 138 4.01 -1.37 29.61
C ALA A 138 4.72 -0.11 29.07
N GLN A 139 5.94 -0.25 28.56
CA GLN A 139 6.69 0.84 27.94
C GLN A 139 6.13 1.20 26.56
N LEU A 140 5.73 0.21 25.75
CA LEU A 140 5.09 0.43 24.44
C LEU A 140 3.81 1.27 24.56
N ARG A 141 2.96 0.97 25.55
CA ARG A 141 1.73 1.74 25.82
C ARG A 141 1.99 3.22 26.13
N LEU A 142 3.18 3.55 26.61
CA LEU A 142 3.59 4.93 26.92
C LEU A 142 4.38 5.59 25.77
N ASP A 143 4.95 4.82 24.84
CA ASP A 143 5.79 5.33 23.76
C ASP A 143 4.96 6.10 22.72
N GLN A 144 5.36 7.35 22.44
CA GLN A 144 4.62 8.24 21.56
C GLN A 144 4.57 7.73 20.11
N ARG A 145 5.61 7.05 19.61
CA ARG A 145 5.64 6.53 18.23
C ARG A 145 4.63 5.40 18.08
N PHE A 146 4.61 4.48 19.04
CA PHE A 146 3.64 3.40 19.11
C PHE A 146 2.21 3.93 19.15
N ARG A 147 1.91 4.81 20.12
CA ARG A 147 0.57 5.42 20.28
C ARG A 147 0.13 6.19 19.03
N THR A 148 1.06 6.89 18.39
CA THR A 148 0.80 7.59 17.14
C THR A 148 0.46 6.63 16.01
N HIS A 149 1.14 5.49 15.91
CA HIS A 149 0.84 4.47 14.90
C HIS A 149 -0.55 3.86 15.11
N VAL A 150 -0.87 3.46 16.35
CA VAL A 150 -2.21 2.96 16.72
C VAL A 150 -3.29 3.98 16.39
N GLY A 151 -3.09 5.25 16.78
CA GLY A 151 -4.05 6.32 16.48
C GLY A 151 -4.21 6.61 14.99
N LYS A 152 -3.14 6.48 14.19
CA LYS A 152 -3.24 6.58 12.72
C LYS A 152 -4.04 5.42 12.14
N PHE A 153 -3.82 4.18 12.62
CA PHE A 153 -4.56 3.02 12.17
C PHE A 153 -6.05 3.11 12.53
N GLN A 154 -6.37 3.57 13.74
CA GLN A 154 -7.73 3.82 14.16
C GLN A 154 -8.44 4.83 13.25
N ARG A 155 -7.80 5.98 12.96
CA ARG A 155 -8.36 6.98 12.04
C ARG A 155 -8.57 6.42 10.64
N PHE A 156 -7.62 5.62 10.15
CA PHE A 156 -7.75 4.93 8.88
C PHE A 156 -8.97 4.00 8.86
N MET A 157 -9.12 3.11 9.84
CA MET A 157 -10.26 2.19 9.92
C MET A 157 -11.58 2.94 10.08
N ASN A 158 -11.66 3.96 10.94
CA ASN A 158 -12.84 4.82 11.06
C ASN A 158 -13.23 5.42 9.71
N GLY A 159 -12.28 6.01 8.98
CA GLY A 159 -12.55 6.60 7.67
C GLY A 159 -13.09 5.59 6.66
N ILE A 160 -12.53 4.37 6.63
CA ILE A 160 -13.03 3.30 5.76
C ILE A 160 -14.46 2.90 6.13
N MET A 161 -14.75 2.71 7.41
CA MET A 161 -16.09 2.32 7.87
C MET A 161 -17.14 3.43 7.66
N ASP A 162 -16.74 4.70 7.82
CA ASP A 162 -17.63 5.86 7.61
C ASP A 162 -17.91 6.12 6.12
N MET A 163 -17.00 5.75 5.21
CA MET A 163 -17.27 5.77 3.77
C MET A 163 -18.12 4.58 3.34
N LEU A 164 -17.87 3.40 3.92
CA LEU A 164 -18.68 2.20 3.68
C LEU A 164 -20.14 2.39 4.10
N SER A 165 -20.38 3.06 5.23
CA SER A 165 -21.74 3.29 5.76
C SER A 165 -22.60 4.19 4.88
N LYS A 166 -21.98 5.02 4.03
CA LYS A 166 -22.68 5.91 3.10
C LYS A 166 -23.13 5.20 1.83
N GLY A 167 -22.41 4.15 1.43
CA GLY A 167 -22.76 3.32 0.29
C GLY A 167 -21.64 3.18 -0.76
N PRO A 168 -21.95 2.55 -1.91
CA PRO A 168 -20.98 2.24 -2.96
C PRO A 168 -20.46 3.47 -3.71
N GLU A 169 -21.07 4.65 -3.57
CA GLU A 169 -20.63 5.88 -4.22
C GLU A 169 -19.26 6.37 -3.74
N ASN A 170 -18.82 5.97 -2.53
CA ASN A 170 -17.49 6.28 -2.01
C ASN A 170 -16.44 5.19 -2.35
N ALA A 171 -16.81 4.17 -3.14
CA ALA A 171 -15.93 3.05 -3.47
C ALA A 171 -14.59 3.49 -4.08
N ASP A 172 -14.61 4.48 -4.98
CA ASP A 172 -13.40 5.00 -5.62
C ASP A 172 -12.48 5.72 -4.61
N GLU A 173 -13.05 6.49 -3.69
CA GLU A 173 -12.31 7.20 -2.64
C GLU A 173 -11.68 6.22 -1.65
N ILE A 174 -12.42 5.18 -1.24
CA ILE A 174 -11.90 4.08 -0.43
C ILE A 174 -10.67 3.48 -1.10
N VAL A 175 -10.78 3.10 -2.38
CA VAL A 175 -9.66 2.49 -3.12
C VAL A 175 -8.46 3.45 -3.23
N ASP A 176 -8.69 4.73 -3.47
CA ASP A 176 -7.62 5.73 -3.55
C ASP A 176 -6.89 5.87 -2.21
N ILE A 177 -7.61 5.91 -1.08
CA ILE A 177 -7.03 5.95 0.28
C ILE A 177 -6.22 4.69 0.56
N LEU A 178 -6.75 3.50 0.27
CA LEU A 178 -6.03 2.23 0.45
C LEU A 178 -4.69 2.24 -0.30
N ARG A 179 -4.69 2.74 -1.53
CA ARG A 179 -3.46 2.85 -2.31
C ARG A 179 -2.51 3.91 -1.79
N ILE A 180 -3.00 5.05 -1.28
CA ILE A 180 -2.17 6.07 -0.62
C ILE A 180 -1.45 5.44 0.57
N VAL A 181 -2.17 4.71 1.42
CA VAL A 181 -1.59 4.00 2.57
C VAL A 181 -0.50 3.02 2.11
N GLY A 182 -0.77 2.23 1.07
CA GLY A 182 0.23 1.34 0.46
C GLY A 182 1.50 2.07 0.01
N ARG A 183 1.35 3.17 -0.73
CA ARG A 183 2.49 3.98 -1.20
C ARG A 183 3.29 4.57 -0.05
N ASN A 184 2.61 5.05 1.00
CA ASN A 184 3.26 5.62 2.18
C ASN A 184 4.13 4.59 2.91
N HIS A 185 3.65 3.35 3.02
CA HIS A 185 4.46 2.24 3.54
C HIS A 185 5.65 1.89 2.63
N GLY A 186 5.55 2.16 1.33
CA GLY A 186 6.64 2.00 0.37
C GLY A 186 7.82 2.97 0.57
N ASN A 187 7.60 4.09 1.27
CA ASN A 187 8.66 5.04 1.62
C ASN A 187 9.56 4.52 2.76
N VAL A 188 9.10 3.52 3.52
CA VAL A 188 9.86 2.90 4.62
C VAL A 188 10.79 1.84 4.03
N ARG A 189 11.98 2.27 3.59
CA ARG A 189 12.93 1.43 2.82
C ARG A 189 13.40 0.17 3.56
N SER A 190 13.40 0.18 4.88
CA SER A 190 13.78 -0.96 5.72
C SER A 190 12.68 -2.01 5.83
N MET A 191 11.42 -1.66 5.57
CA MET A 191 10.27 -2.51 5.84
C MET A 191 9.91 -3.36 4.63
N SER A 192 9.91 -4.69 4.82
CA SER A 192 9.42 -5.64 3.84
C SER A 192 8.16 -6.33 4.35
N PHE A 193 7.10 -6.33 3.53
CA PHE A 193 5.86 -7.01 3.86
C PHE A 193 5.74 -8.32 3.08
N THR A 194 6.16 -9.41 3.72
CA THR A 194 6.00 -10.78 3.19
C THR A 194 4.52 -11.20 3.21
N ALA A 195 4.19 -12.28 2.50
CA ALA A 195 2.84 -12.83 2.53
C ALA A 195 2.43 -13.28 3.95
N GLU A 196 3.38 -13.83 4.69
CA GLU A 196 3.22 -14.25 6.09
C GLU A 196 2.88 -13.08 7.01
N LYS A 197 3.64 -11.97 6.95
CA LYS A 197 3.36 -10.75 7.72
C LYS A 197 1.96 -10.19 7.49
N TRP A 198 1.50 -10.19 6.24
CA TRP A 198 0.13 -9.79 5.91
C TRP A 198 -0.92 -10.75 6.47
N LEU A 199 -0.62 -12.04 6.51
CA LEU A 199 -1.53 -13.06 7.02
C LEU A 199 -1.65 -12.97 8.55
N ILE A 200 -0.54 -12.82 9.26
CA ILE A 200 -0.51 -12.59 10.71
C ILE A 200 -1.35 -11.36 11.05
N PHE A 201 -1.06 -10.22 10.41
CA PHE A 201 -1.83 -8.99 10.58
C PHE A 201 -3.34 -9.17 10.33
N LYS A 202 -3.70 -9.89 9.27
CA LYS A 202 -5.10 -10.19 8.95
C LYS A 202 -5.76 -11.01 10.07
N ASN A 203 -5.09 -12.04 10.55
CA ASN A 203 -5.64 -12.96 11.54
C ASN A 203 -5.87 -12.26 12.88
N ASP A 204 -4.92 -11.45 13.34
CA ASP A 204 -5.04 -10.68 14.59
C ASP A 204 -6.18 -9.65 14.50
N LEU A 205 -6.27 -8.95 13.37
CA LEU A 205 -7.36 -8.00 13.15
C LEU A 205 -8.72 -8.71 13.12
N LEU A 206 -8.81 -9.87 12.47
CA LEU A 206 -10.03 -10.65 12.45
C LEU A 206 -10.40 -11.18 13.83
N ALA A 207 -9.46 -11.71 14.62
CA ALA A 207 -9.72 -12.19 15.97
C ALA A 207 -10.40 -11.12 16.85
N LEU A 208 -10.04 -9.84 16.65
CA LEU A 208 -10.68 -8.72 17.34
C LEU A 208 -12.06 -8.37 16.78
N LEU A 209 -12.18 -8.24 15.46
CA LEU A 209 -13.43 -7.83 14.81
C LEU A 209 -14.51 -8.93 14.84
N CYS A 210 -14.10 -10.19 15.03
CA CYS A 210 -14.96 -11.36 15.01
C CYS A 210 -15.37 -11.89 16.39
N LYS A 211 -14.86 -11.32 17.49
CA LYS A 211 -14.92 -11.92 18.83
C LYS A 211 -16.30 -12.48 19.22
N ASP A 212 -17.37 -11.77 18.84
CA ASP A 212 -18.77 -12.14 19.13
C ASP A 212 -19.65 -12.18 17.86
N ALA A 213 -19.03 -12.26 16.69
CA ALA A 213 -19.73 -12.20 15.41
C ALA A 213 -20.13 -13.60 14.94
N SER A 214 -21.27 -13.70 14.23
CA SER A 214 -21.63 -14.94 13.55
C SER A 214 -20.65 -15.24 12.40
N GLU A 215 -20.57 -16.51 12.00
CA GLU A 215 -19.69 -16.95 10.90
C GLU A 215 -19.91 -16.13 9.62
N LYS A 216 -21.16 -15.80 9.30
CA LYS A 216 -21.53 -14.97 8.13
C LYS A 216 -20.92 -13.56 8.22
N ILE A 217 -20.99 -12.94 9.39
CA ILE A 217 -20.43 -11.58 9.62
C ILE A 217 -18.90 -11.63 9.61
N CYS A 218 -18.30 -12.67 10.19
CA CYS A 218 -16.87 -12.90 10.10
C CYS A 218 -16.38 -13.13 8.67
N SER A 219 -17.13 -13.85 7.84
CA SER A 219 -16.84 -14.01 6.43
C SER A 219 -16.85 -12.65 5.71
N THR A 220 -17.81 -11.79 6.04
CA THR A 220 -17.89 -10.42 5.48
C THR A 220 -16.70 -9.55 5.91
N TRP A 221 -16.33 -9.58 7.19
CA TRP A 221 -15.10 -8.95 7.68
C TRP A 221 -13.85 -9.48 6.96
N SER A 222 -13.72 -10.80 6.84
CA SER A 222 -12.59 -11.45 6.18
C SER A 222 -12.46 -11.01 4.71
N LYS A 223 -13.58 -10.92 3.98
CA LYS A 223 -13.61 -10.40 2.60
C LYS A 223 -13.16 -8.94 2.55
N LEU A 224 -13.69 -8.08 3.43
CA LEU A 224 -13.33 -6.66 3.47
C LEU A 224 -11.84 -6.47 3.81
N ILE A 225 -11.34 -7.09 4.89
CA ILE A 225 -9.94 -6.98 5.29
C ILE A 225 -9.02 -7.53 4.20
N SER A 226 -9.38 -8.64 3.55
CA SER A 226 -8.63 -9.15 2.39
C SER A 226 -8.59 -8.16 1.23
N PHE A 227 -9.71 -7.48 0.94
CA PHE A 227 -9.76 -6.45 -0.09
C PHE A 227 -8.83 -5.27 0.27
N ILE A 228 -8.94 -4.75 1.51
CA ILE A 228 -8.10 -3.68 2.06
C ILE A 228 -6.61 -4.00 1.92
N ILE A 229 -6.17 -5.15 2.44
CA ILE A 229 -4.77 -5.59 2.38
C ILE A 229 -4.30 -5.72 0.93
N SER A 230 -5.16 -6.24 0.05
CA SER A 230 -4.83 -6.46 -1.36
C SER A 230 -4.57 -5.14 -2.10
N GLU A 231 -5.36 -4.10 -1.83
CA GLU A 231 -5.17 -2.77 -2.45
C GLU A 231 -3.99 -2.01 -1.83
N ILE A 232 -3.79 -2.09 -0.52
CA ILE A 232 -2.59 -1.53 0.16
C ILE A 232 -1.33 -2.19 -0.41
N LYS A 233 -1.30 -3.52 -0.50
CA LYS A 233 -0.16 -4.28 -1.05
C LYS A 233 0.12 -3.90 -2.50
N ASP A 234 -0.92 -3.74 -3.33
CA ASP A 234 -0.72 -3.34 -4.72
C ASP A 234 -0.15 -1.91 -4.82
N GLY A 235 -0.66 -0.96 -4.03
CA GLY A 235 -0.12 0.39 -3.93
C GLY A 235 1.33 0.43 -3.46
N TYR A 236 1.69 -0.38 -2.46
CA TYR A 236 3.06 -0.57 -1.98
C TYR A 236 3.98 -1.09 -3.10
N LEU A 237 3.59 -2.18 -3.75
CA LEU A 237 4.40 -2.80 -4.80
C LEU A 237 4.56 -1.90 -6.02
N GLU A 238 3.53 -1.13 -6.38
CA GLU A 238 3.63 -0.11 -7.42
C GLU A 238 4.68 0.95 -7.06
N HIS A 239 4.62 1.49 -5.84
CA HIS A 239 5.61 2.46 -5.38
C HIS A 239 7.04 1.89 -5.42
N VAL A 240 7.25 0.69 -4.86
CA VAL A 240 8.56 0.03 -4.85
C VAL A 240 9.08 -0.21 -6.27
N ARG A 241 8.21 -0.62 -7.22
CA ARG A 241 8.58 -0.77 -8.64
C ARG A 241 9.01 0.56 -9.25
N HIS A 242 8.30 1.65 -8.98
CA HIS A 242 8.65 2.98 -9.50
C HIS A 242 9.94 3.52 -8.88
N ALA A 243 10.15 3.36 -7.57
CA ALA A 243 11.38 3.76 -6.89
C ALA A 243 12.61 2.99 -7.44
N ARG A 244 12.48 1.69 -7.71
CA ARG A 244 13.54 0.87 -8.33
C ARG A 244 13.76 1.17 -9.82
N SER A 245 12.71 1.56 -10.54
CA SER A 245 12.82 1.89 -11.97
C SER A 245 13.39 3.29 -12.20
N SER A 246 13.14 4.24 -11.28
CA SER A 246 13.71 5.59 -11.32
C SER A 246 15.17 5.63 -10.89
N SER A 247 15.62 4.69 -10.05
CA SER A 247 17.03 4.48 -9.74
C SER A 247 17.82 3.72 -10.82
N CYS A 248 17.16 3.32 -11.93
CA CYS A 248 17.80 2.71 -13.08
C CYS A 248 17.47 3.48 -14.38
N PRO A 249 18.15 4.62 -14.66
CA PRO A 249 17.86 5.49 -15.81
C PRO A 249 17.93 4.81 -17.18
N GLN A 250 18.54 3.63 -17.26
CA GLN A 250 18.83 2.92 -18.49
C GLN A 250 17.58 2.29 -19.14
N ILE A 251 16.51 2.01 -18.39
CA ILE A 251 15.29 1.37 -18.94
C ILE A 251 14.27 2.40 -19.44
N ALA A 252 14.17 3.58 -18.80
CA ALA A 252 13.30 4.67 -19.26
C ALA A 252 13.79 5.25 -20.60
N ALA A 253 15.11 5.37 -20.78
CA ALA A 253 15.71 5.78 -22.05
C ALA A 253 15.34 4.84 -23.22
N LEU A 254 15.24 3.53 -22.98
CA LEU A 254 14.87 2.55 -24.00
C LEU A 254 13.41 2.67 -24.47
N ARG A 255 12.49 3.23 -23.66
CA ARG A 255 11.11 3.49 -24.08
C ARG A 255 11.00 4.70 -25.03
N ILE A 256 11.80 5.75 -24.79
CA ILE A 256 11.83 6.95 -25.64
C ILE A 256 12.43 6.63 -27.02
N PHE A 257 13.50 5.81 -27.08
CA PHE A 257 14.09 5.36 -28.34
C PHE A 257 13.17 4.47 -29.20
N ARG A 258 12.16 3.82 -28.60
CA ARG A 258 11.16 3.05 -29.35
C ARG A 258 10.08 3.90 -30.00
N ALA A 259 9.77 5.08 -29.45
CA ALA A 259 8.79 6.00 -30.03
C ALA A 259 9.34 6.70 -31.29
N SER A 260 10.62 7.11 -31.30
CA SER A 260 11.19 7.81 -32.46
C SER A 260 11.40 6.91 -33.68
N ARG A 261 11.65 5.60 -33.48
CA ARG A 261 11.81 4.64 -34.59
C ARG A 261 10.50 4.29 -35.31
N ARG A 262 9.33 4.57 -34.73
CA ARG A 262 8.03 4.36 -35.41
C ARG A 262 7.62 5.55 -36.27
N SER A 263 8.10 6.75 -35.98
CA SER A 263 7.80 7.93 -36.80
C SER A 263 8.61 7.96 -38.11
N ARG A 264 9.84 7.45 -38.11
CA ARG A 264 10.75 7.56 -39.27
C ARG A 264 10.50 6.57 -40.41
N LYS A 265 9.65 5.56 -40.24
CA LYS A 265 9.25 4.63 -41.32
C LYS A 265 8.01 5.06 -42.10
N LYS A 266 7.35 6.16 -41.72
CA LYS A 266 6.15 6.65 -42.42
C LYS A 266 6.46 7.76 -43.44
N SER A 267 7.72 8.18 -43.57
CA SER A 267 8.15 9.28 -44.44
C SER A 267 8.99 8.87 -45.66
N GLU A 268 9.19 7.57 -45.91
CA GLU A 268 10.00 7.07 -47.04
C GLU A 268 9.21 6.26 -48.10
N SER A 269 7.87 6.28 -48.06
CA SER A 269 7.04 5.63 -49.10
C SER A 269 6.22 6.60 -49.95
N VAL A 270 6.59 7.88 -50.00
CA VAL A 270 6.02 8.86 -50.93
C VAL A 270 7.16 9.57 -51.64
N THR A 271 7.85 8.88 -52.55
CA THR A 271 8.44 9.43 -53.78
C THR A 271 9.01 8.26 -54.58
N ARG A 272 8.30 7.83 -55.63
CA ARG A 272 8.86 7.35 -56.90
C ARG A 272 7.69 7.08 -57.84
N ILE A 273 7.56 7.98 -58.81
CA ILE A 273 6.86 7.82 -60.08
C ILE A 273 7.62 6.76 -60.89
#